data_AF-A0A3C1DKI5-F1
#
_entry.id   AF-A0A3C1DKI5-F1
#
_cell.length_a   1.000
_cell.length_b   1.000
_cell.length_c   1.000
_cell.angle_alpha   90.00
_cell.angle_beta   90.00
_cell.angle_gamma   90.00
#
_symmetry.space_group_name_H-M   'P 1'
#
loop_
_entity.id
_entity.type
_entity.pdbx_description
1 polymer ?
#
loop_
_entity_poly.entity_id
_entity_poly.type
_entity_poly.pdbx_seq_one_letter_code
_entity_poly.pdbx_strand_id
1 'polypeptide(L)'
;MSVEPSDVVRGLHAALEAGTHGDELRGFFTEDAVTVERPNRLKPAGDAATIDQMITASTAGVGLLSWQRYEVRSLVEVGSEVIVRCTWTGQVAKDIGPFHKDQLLTAHLAQFIGVRGDKVASIETYDCYEPF
;
A
#
# COMPACT_ATOMS: atom_id res chain seq x y z
N MET A 1 -22.47 -3.34 -15.06
CA MET A 1 -21.67 -4.43 -14.46
C MET A 1 -21.20 -3.91 -13.12
N SER A 2 -21.33 -4.69 -12.04
CA SER A 2 -20.73 -4.34 -10.75
C SER A 2 -19.21 -4.30 -10.90
N VAL A 3 -18.55 -3.40 -10.18
CA VAL A 3 -17.09 -3.45 -10.05
C VAL A 3 -16.78 -4.51 -9.01
N GLU A 4 -15.96 -5.48 -9.34
CA GLU A 4 -15.57 -6.52 -8.39
C GLU A 4 -14.55 -5.95 -7.39
N PRO A 5 -14.63 -6.29 -6.09
CA PRO A 5 -13.70 -5.77 -5.08
C PRO A 5 -12.23 -5.98 -5.44
N SER A 6 -11.87 -7.11 -6.06
CA SER A 6 -10.51 -7.39 -6.51
C SER A 6 -10.02 -6.46 -7.61
N ASP A 7 -10.91 -5.97 -8.48
CA ASP A 7 -10.55 -5.00 -9.51
C ASP A 7 -10.19 -3.65 -8.89
N VAL A 8 -10.91 -3.24 -7.83
CA VAL A 8 -10.59 -2.02 -7.06
C VAL A 8 -9.19 -2.13 -6.44
N VAL A 9 -8.89 -3.27 -5.81
CA VAL A 9 -7.58 -3.51 -5.18
C VAL A 9 -6.45 -3.56 -6.19
N ARG A 10 -6.64 -4.24 -7.32
CA ARG A 10 -5.66 -4.28 -8.41
C ARG A 10 -5.43 -2.89 -9.00
N GLY A 11 -6.49 -2.09 -9.13
CA GLY A 11 -6.42 -0.70 -9.56
C GLY A 11 -5.57 0.14 -8.62
N LEU A 12 -5.76 0.00 -7.30
CA LEU A 12 -4.94 0.70 -6.31
C LEU A 12 -3.46 0.27 -6.38
N HIS A 13 -3.16 -1.04 -6.45
CA HIS A 13 -1.77 -1.50 -6.59
C HIS A 13 -1.13 -0.93 -7.86
N ALA A 14 -1.83 -0.99 -9.01
CA ALA A 14 -1.32 -0.43 -10.26
C ALA A 14 -1.05 1.08 -10.18
N ALA A 15 -1.92 1.84 -9.51
CA ALA A 15 -1.72 3.27 -9.29
C ALA A 15 -0.48 3.55 -8.41
N LEU A 16 -0.29 2.78 -7.34
CA LEU A 16 0.89 2.90 -6.47
C LEU A 16 2.18 2.53 -7.22
N GLU A 17 2.17 1.50 -8.07
CA GLU A 17 3.30 1.13 -8.94
C GLU A 17 3.63 2.21 -9.97
N ALA A 18 2.60 2.89 -10.51
CA ALA A 18 2.76 4.03 -11.40
C ALA A 18 3.22 5.31 -10.69
N GLY A 19 3.32 5.29 -9.36
CA GLY A 19 3.73 6.43 -8.56
C GLY A 19 2.63 7.45 -8.30
N THR A 20 1.35 7.10 -8.46
CA THR A 20 0.21 7.96 -8.12
C THR A 20 0.27 8.36 -6.64
N HIS A 21 0.10 9.65 -6.35
CA HIS A 21 0.21 10.24 -5.02
C HIS A 21 -0.73 11.45 -4.88
N GLY A 22 -0.79 12.06 -3.70
CA GLY A 22 -1.58 13.29 -3.50
C GLY A 22 -3.07 13.10 -3.81
N ASP A 23 -3.71 14.13 -4.34
CA ASP A 23 -5.15 14.09 -4.64
C ASP A 23 -5.54 13.08 -5.73
N GLU A 24 -4.61 12.71 -6.62
CA GLU A 24 -4.85 11.63 -7.58
C GLU A 24 -5.04 10.29 -6.85
N LEU A 25 -4.21 10.02 -5.84
CA LEU A 25 -4.34 8.82 -5.01
C LEU A 25 -5.62 8.83 -4.17
N ARG A 26 -6.10 10.00 -3.73
CA ARG A 26 -7.36 10.12 -2.96
C ARG A 26 -8.55 9.55 -3.72
N GLY A 27 -8.54 9.58 -5.05
CA GLY A 27 -9.59 9.02 -5.91
C GLY A 27 -9.89 7.53 -5.65
N PHE A 28 -8.93 6.77 -5.13
CA PHE A 28 -9.07 5.32 -4.88
C PHE A 28 -9.74 4.98 -3.54
N PHE A 29 -9.93 5.97 -2.67
CA PHE A 29 -10.40 5.75 -1.30
C PHE A 29 -11.76 6.40 -1.04
N THR A 30 -12.44 5.90 -0.02
CA THR A 30 -13.57 6.60 0.59
C THR A 30 -13.09 7.74 1.50
N GLU A 31 -13.96 8.71 1.76
CA GLU A 31 -13.62 9.88 2.58
C GLU A 31 -13.29 9.54 4.04
N ASP A 32 -13.82 8.41 4.52
CA ASP A 32 -13.62 7.86 5.87
C ASP A 32 -12.57 6.74 5.90
N ALA A 33 -11.80 6.55 4.83
CA ALA A 33 -10.88 5.42 4.75
C ALA A 33 -9.79 5.47 5.82
N VAL A 34 -9.44 4.29 6.32
CA VAL A 34 -8.41 4.10 7.35
C VAL A 34 -7.40 3.03 6.93
N THR A 35 -6.14 3.25 7.28
CA THR A 35 -5.07 2.27 7.07
C THR A 35 -4.44 1.89 8.40
N VAL A 36 -4.23 0.60 8.63
CA VAL A 36 -3.55 0.05 9.80
C VAL A 36 -2.37 -0.79 9.32
N GLU A 37 -1.16 -0.36 9.68
CA GLU A 37 0.06 -1.12 9.46
C GLU A 37 0.43 -1.81 10.77
N ARG A 38 0.50 -3.14 10.77
CA ARG A 38 0.86 -3.89 11.97
C ARG A 38 2.37 -3.82 12.22
N PRO A 39 2.80 -3.99 13.48
CA PRO A 39 4.21 -3.91 13.87
C PRO A 39 5.14 -4.69 12.94
N ASN A 40 6.20 -4.02 12.48
CA ASN A 40 7.22 -4.58 11.60
C ASN A 40 8.58 -3.89 11.78
N ARG A 41 9.57 -4.25 10.94
CA ARG A 41 10.94 -3.74 11.03
C ARG A 41 11.06 -2.22 10.81
N LEU A 42 10.25 -1.63 9.94
CA LEU A 42 10.22 -0.18 9.70
C LEU A 42 9.36 0.57 10.72
N LYS A 43 8.26 -0.05 11.14
CA LYS A 43 7.32 0.49 12.12
C LYS A 43 7.20 -0.46 13.32
N PRO A 44 8.15 -0.45 14.27
CA PRO A 44 8.15 -1.40 15.39
C PRO A 44 6.90 -1.34 16.29
N ALA A 45 6.21 -0.20 16.33
CA ALA A 45 4.95 -0.04 17.06
C ALA A 45 3.70 -0.26 16.18
N GLY A 46 3.88 -0.51 14.88
CA GLY A 46 2.84 -0.37 13.87
C GLY A 46 2.51 1.10 13.61
N ASP A 47 1.46 1.33 12.83
CA ASP A 47 0.92 2.65 12.55
C ASP A 47 -0.58 2.57 12.23
N ALA A 48 -1.29 3.69 12.41
CA ALA A 48 -2.66 3.84 11.96
C ALA A 48 -2.86 5.26 11.45
N ALA A 49 -3.46 5.40 10.27
CA ALA A 49 -3.63 6.67 9.60
C ALA A 49 -5.04 6.82 9.00
N THR A 50 -5.55 8.04 9.03
CA THR A 50 -6.70 8.45 8.23
C THR A 50 -6.28 8.67 6.77
N ILE A 51 -7.27 8.74 5.87
CA ILE A 51 -7.02 9.07 4.47
C ILE A 51 -6.23 10.38 4.30
N ASP A 52 -6.54 11.43 5.07
CA ASP A 52 -5.84 12.71 4.94
C ASP A 52 -4.37 12.63 5.35
N GLN A 53 -4.07 11.86 6.39
CA GLN A 53 -2.70 11.59 6.82
C GLN A 53 -1.96 10.77 5.77
N MET A 54 -2.58 9.73 5.22
CA MET A 54 -2.01 8.89 4.16
C MET A 54 -1.69 9.70 2.91
N ILE A 55 -2.59 10.60 2.46
CA ILE A 55 -2.36 11.41 1.27
C ILE A 55 -1.28 12.48 1.51
N THR A 56 -1.23 13.06 2.71
CA THR A 56 -0.14 13.96 3.09
C THR A 56 1.20 13.22 3.05
N ALA A 57 1.25 12.00 3.60
CA ALA A 57 2.43 11.16 3.60
C ALA A 57 2.84 10.71 2.19
N SER A 58 1.89 10.36 1.31
CA SER A 58 2.21 9.96 -0.07
C SER A 58 2.84 11.11 -0.86
N THR A 59 2.37 12.34 -0.64
CA THR A 59 2.94 13.56 -1.24
C THR A 59 4.34 13.84 -0.70
N ALA A 60 4.53 13.72 0.62
CA ALA A 60 5.86 13.89 1.23
C ALA A 60 6.86 12.79 0.81
N GLY A 61 6.36 11.60 0.49
CA GLY A 61 7.13 10.44 0.06
C GLY A 61 7.53 10.44 -1.42
N VAL A 62 7.13 11.46 -2.20
CA VAL A 62 7.49 11.56 -3.62
C VAL A 62 9.02 11.56 -3.77
N GLY A 63 9.51 10.67 -4.63
CA GLY A 63 10.94 10.51 -4.89
C GLY A 63 11.71 9.83 -3.76
N LEU A 64 11.04 9.16 -2.80
CA LEU A 64 11.71 8.21 -1.90
C LEU A 64 12.07 6.91 -2.59
N LEU A 65 11.17 6.42 -3.45
CA LEU A 65 11.36 5.22 -4.26
C LEU A 65 11.50 5.59 -5.74
N SER A 66 12.44 4.94 -6.42
CA SER A 66 12.59 5.01 -7.89
C SER A 66 11.46 4.25 -8.57
N TRP A 67 11.07 3.12 -7.99
CA TRP A 67 9.92 2.32 -8.39
C TRP A 67 9.50 1.43 -7.22
N GLN A 68 8.28 0.91 -7.30
CA GLN A 68 7.78 -0.14 -6.43
C GLN A 68 6.92 -1.14 -7.22
N ARG A 69 6.75 -2.35 -6.67
CA ARG A 69 5.99 -3.43 -7.30
C ARG A 69 5.30 -4.32 -6.27
N TYR A 70 4.09 -4.76 -6.57
CA TYR A 70 3.30 -5.75 -5.86
C TYR A 70 3.20 -7.03 -6.69
N GLU A 71 4.00 -8.05 -6.35
CA GLU A 71 3.89 -9.38 -6.93
C GLU A 71 2.81 -10.18 -6.19
N VAL A 72 1.56 -10.11 -6.67
CA VAL A 72 0.41 -10.81 -6.07
C VAL A 72 0.53 -12.32 -6.27
N ARG A 73 0.67 -13.06 -5.16
CA ARG A 73 0.74 -14.53 -5.15
C ARG A 73 -0.62 -15.18 -5.01
N SER A 74 -1.52 -14.56 -4.25
CA SER A 74 -2.91 -14.97 -4.14
C SER A 74 -3.79 -13.80 -3.75
N LEU A 75 -5.02 -13.82 -4.25
CA LEU A 75 -6.05 -12.85 -3.94
C LEU A 75 -7.36 -13.63 -3.73
N VAL A 76 -8.04 -13.38 -2.61
CA VAL A 76 -9.29 -14.05 -2.23
C VAL A 76 -10.31 -12.99 -1.88
N GLU A 77 -11.50 -13.08 -2.45
CA GLU A 77 -12.63 -12.21 -2.10
C GLU A 77 -13.55 -12.90 -1.09
N VAL A 78 -13.94 -12.16 -0.05
CA VAL A 78 -14.90 -12.60 0.96
C VAL A 78 -15.92 -11.47 1.16
N GLY A 79 -17.01 -11.52 0.39
CA GLY A 79 -18.00 -10.44 0.37
C GLY A 79 -17.38 -9.15 -0.17
N SER A 80 -17.27 -8.12 0.67
CA SER A 80 -16.67 -6.84 0.32
C SER A 80 -15.20 -6.70 0.76
N GLU A 81 -14.62 -7.76 1.34
CA GLU A 81 -13.22 -7.78 1.74
C GLU A 81 -12.38 -8.55 0.72
N VAL A 82 -11.19 -8.03 0.44
CA VAL A 82 -10.18 -8.65 -0.42
C VAL A 82 -8.95 -8.96 0.41
N ILE A 83 -8.59 -10.24 0.47
CA ILE A 83 -7.40 -10.73 1.16
C ILE A 83 -6.31 -10.94 0.12
N VAL A 84 -5.21 -10.20 0.24
CA VAL A 84 -4.08 -10.27 -0.69
C VAL A 84 -2.86 -10.82 0.03
N ARG A 85 -2.21 -11.79 -0.60
CA ARG A 85 -0.84 -12.20 -0.26
C ARG A 85 0.06 -11.83 -1.42
N CYS A 86 1.02 -10.95 -1.19
CA CYS A 86 1.95 -10.50 -2.21
C CYS A 86 3.37 -10.34 -1.66
N THR A 87 4.33 -10.23 -2.56
CA THR A 87 5.65 -9.66 -2.23
C THR A 87 5.67 -8.23 -2.75
N TRP A 88 5.94 -7.28 -1.87
CA TRP A 88 6.24 -5.91 -2.25
C TRP A 88 7.75 -5.73 -2.38
N THR A 89 8.17 -4.98 -3.39
CA THR A 89 9.57 -4.58 -3.58
C THR A 89 9.62 -3.12 -3.98
N GLY A 90 10.46 -2.33 -3.30
CA GLY A 90 10.73 -0.94 -3.63
C GLY A 90 12.22 -0.69 -3.78
N GLN A 91 12.62 0.09 -4.79
CA GLN A 91 14.00 0.55 -4.93
C GLN A 91 14.13 1.98 -4.42
N VAL A 92 15.08 2.22 -3.51
CA VAL A 92 15.34 3.55 -2.93
C VAL A 92 15.96 4.50 -3.96
N ALA A 93 15.41 5.71 -4.10
CA ALA A 93 15.83 6.65 -5.14
C ALA A 93 17.06 7.51 -4.76
N LYS A 94 17.27 7.70 -3.45
CA LYS A 94 18.32 8.56 -2.89
C LYS A 94 18.66 8.12 -1.47
N ASP A 95 19.86 8.43 -1.02
CA ASP A 95 20.25 8.22 0.37
C ASP A 95 19.28 8.95 1.31
N ILE A 96 18.68 8.21 2.24
CA ILE A 96 17.74 8.76 3.22
C ILE A 96 17.70 7.92 4.49
N GLY A 97 17.92 8.57 5.64
CA GLY A 97 17.96 7.88 6.93
C GLY A 97 18.99 6.74 6.89
N PRO A 98 18.58 5.49 7.19
CA PRO A 98 19.47 4.33 7.13
C PRO A 98 19.62 3.71 5.73
N PHE A 99 18.92 4.24 4.71
CA PHE A 99 18.85 3.64 3.38
C PHE A 99 19.79 4.31 2.39
N HIS A 100 20.34 3.49 1.50
CA HIS A 100 21.20 3.94 0.41
C HIS A 100 20.44 3.96 -0.92
N LYS A 101 20.84 4.85 -1.82
CA LYS A 101 20.37 4.85 -3.21
C LYS A 101 20.56 3.46 -3.85
N ASP A 102 19.58 3.08 -4.66
CA ASP A 102 19.50 1.81 -5.40
C ASP A 102 19.33 0.56 -4.52
N GLN A 103 19.30 0.70 -3.19
CA GLN A 103 18.96 -0.38 -2.26
C GLN A 103 17.53 -0.89 -2.52
N LEU A 104 17.38 -2.21 -2.52
CA LEU A 104 16.07 -2.85 -2.60
C LEU A 104 15.54 -3.14 -1.19
N LEU A 105 14.29 -2.78 -0.98
CA LEU A 105 13.52 -3.17 0.19
C LEU A 105 12.48 -4.19 -0.27
N THR A 106 12.43 -5.33 0.40
CA THR A 106 11.47 -6.40 0.12
C THR A 106 10.63 -6.66 1.36
N ALA A 107 9.31 -6.79 1.19
CA ALA A 107 8.40 -7.21 2.23
C ALA A 107 7.42 -8.27 1.71
N HIS A 108 7.16 -9.30 2.52
CA HIS A 108 6.07 -10.23 2.26
C HIS A 108 4.82 -9.74 2.97
N LEU A 109 3.80 -9.40 2.21
CA LEU A 109 2.61 -8.74 2.71
C LEU A 109 1.45 -9.72 2.80
N ALA A 110 0.68 -9.59 3.89
CA ALA A 110 -0.70 -10.03 3.96
C ALA A 110 -1.58 -8.79 4.19
N GLN A 111 -2.45 -8.49 3.24
CA GLN A 111 -3.35 -7.33 3.28
C GLN A 111 -4.80 -7.80 3.37
N PHE A 112 -5.57 -7.14 4.22
CA PHE A 112 -7.01 -7.28 4.37
C PHE A 112 -7.62 -5.94 3.99
N ILE A 113 -8.30 -5.90 2.84
CA ILE A 113 -8.72 -4.65 2.22
C ILE A 113 -10.24 -4.62 2.11
N GLY A 114 -10.87 -3.71 2.86
CA GLY A 114 -12.30 -3.47 2.78
C GLY A 114 -12.64 -2.56 1.61
N VAL A 115 -13.56 -3.00 0.75
CA VAL A 115 -14.04 -2.24 -0.40
C VAL A 115 -15.49 -1.81 -0.17
N ARG A 116 -15.83 -0.57 -0.52
CA ARG A 116 -17.21 -0.06 -0.49
C ARG A 116 -17.52 0.61 -1.83
N GLY A 117 -18.35 -0.06 -2.63
CA GLY A 117 -18.61 0.36 -4.02
C GLY A 117 -17.37 0.14 -4.88
N ASP A 118 -16.85 1.23 -5.46
CA ASP A 118 -15.67 1.24 -6.34
C ASP A 118 -14.41 1.77 -5.63
N LYS A 119 -14.43 1.88 -4.30
CA LYS A 119 -13.38 2.52 -3.50
C LYS A 119 -12.93 1.67 -2.33
N VAL A 120 -11.67 1.83 -1.95
CA VAL A 120 -11.09 1.25 -0.74
C VAL A 120 -11.56 2.03 0.49
N ALA A 121 -12.15 1.33 1.44
CA ALA A 121 -12.63 1.88 2.71
C ALA A 121 -11.71 1.55 3.88
N SER A 122 -10.94 0.46 3.80
CA SER A 122 -9.93 0.14 4.81
C SER A 122 -8.80 -0.69 4.23
N ILE A 123 -7.61 -0.53 4.80
CA ILE A 123 -6.48 -1.44 4.59
C ILE A 123 -5.92 -1.82 5.95
N GLU A 124 -5.83 -3.11 6.23
CA GLU A 124 -4.98 -3.63 7.30
C GLU A 124 -3.87 -4.47 6.68
N THR A 125 -2.61 -4.21 7.03
CA THR A 125 -1.45 -4.88 6.41
C THR A 125 -0.46 -5.40 7.43
N TYR A 126 0.10 -6.56 7.13
CA TYR A 126 1.18 -7.22 7.86
C TYR A 126 2.40 -7.32 6.97
N ASP A 127 3.44 -6.56 7.29
CA ASP A 127 4.57 -6.34 6.41
C ASP A 127 5.82 -7.03 6.95
N CYS A 128 6.10 -8.23 6.45
CA CYS A 128 7.29 -8.98 6.85
C CYS A 128 8.49 -8.55 5.99
N TYR A 129 9.18 -7.49 6.40
CA TYR A 129 10.40 -7.01 5.72
C TYR A 129 11.56 -8.01 5.82
N GLU A 130 12.22 -8.24 4.69
CA GLU A 130 13.52 -8.91 4.63
C GLU A 130 14.62 -8.06 5.30
N PRO A 131 15.78 -8.65 5.61
CA PRO A 131 16.94 -7.87 6.05
C PRO A 131 17.41 -6.86 5.00
N PHE A 132 17.67 -5.64 5.46
CA PHE A 132 18.21 -4.52 4.70
C PHE A 132 19.17 -3.72 5.59
#